data_AF-A0A5C5RA68-F1
#
_entry.id   AF-A0A5C5RA68-F1
#
_cell.length_a   1.000
_cell.length_b   1.000
_cell.length_c   1.000
_cell.angle_alpha   90.00
_cell.angle_beta   90.00
_cell.angle_gamma   90.00
#
_symmetry.space_group_name_H-M   'P 1'
#
loop_
_entity.id
_entity.type
_entity.pdbx_description
1 polymer ?
#
loop_
_entity_poly.entity_id
_entity_poly.type
_entity_poly.pdbx_seq_one_letter_code
_entity_poly.pdbx_strand_id
1 'polypeptide(L)'
;MRRECSLELIDTQSGGDVSRIVVAGIGPIPGATVREKARYLQDEGDGLRRLLLSEPYGDPAMSVDLIVEPGHAEAQAGYIIM
;
A
#
# COMPACT_ATOMS: atom_id res chain seq x y z
N MET A 1 19.62 -8.90 -17.38
CA MET A 1 19.44 -9.01 -15.91
C MET A 1 17.96 -8.84 -15.61
N ARG A 2 17.28 -9.84 -15.01
CA ARG A 2 15.93 -9.63 -14.47
C ARG A 2 16.06 -8.75 -13.24
N ARG A 3 15.34 -7.62 -13.19
CA ARG A 3 15.11 -6.89 -11.94
C ARG A 3 13.96 -7.60 -11.25
N GLU A 4 14.27 -8.26 -10.15
CA GLU A 4 13.28 -8.91 -9.30
C GLU A 4 12.76 -7.85 -8.33
N CYS A 5 11.44 -7.67 -8.28
CA CYS A 5 10.78 -6.79 -7.32
C CYS A 5 10.00 -7.69 -6.37
N SER A 6 10.35 -7.64 -5.09
CA SER A 6 9.70 -8.43 -4.03
C SER A 6 8.94 -7.51 -3.10
N LEU A 7 7.69 -7.85 -2.82
CA LEU A 7 6.84 -7.21 -1.81
C LEU A 7 6.66 -8.18 -0.64
N GLU A 8 6.66 -7.65 0.56
CA GLU A 8 6.28 -8.40 1.77
C GLU A 8 4.87 -8.00 2.17
N LEU A 9 4.02 -9.00 2.37
CA LEU A 9 2.58 -8.85 2.49
C LEU A 9 2.06 -9.65 3.68
N ILE A 10 1.04 -9.13 4.36
CA ILE A 10 0.25 -9.85 5.36
C ILE A 10 -1.22 -9.77 4.93
N ASP A 11 -1.84 -10.91 4.65
CA ASP A 11 -3.27 -10.96 4.36
C ASP A 11 -4.06 -11.17 5.66
N THR A 12 -5.05 -10.32 5.89
CA THR A 12 -5.91 -10.35 7.09
C THR A 12 -7.37 -10.26 6.68
N GLN A 13 -8.28 -10.64 7.57
CA GLN A 13 -9.71 -10.50 7.32
C GLN A 13 -10.45 -10.05 8.59
N SER A 14 -11.45 -9.21 8.43
CA SER A 14 -12.33 -8.76 9.50
C SER A 14 -13.75 -8.64 8.98
N GLY A 15 -14.69 -9.37 9.57
CA GLY A 15 -16.11 -9.26 9.21
C GLY A 15 -16.50 -9.74 7.80
N GLY A 16 -15.61 -10.44 7.09
CA GLY A 16 -15.80 -10.86 5.70
C GLY A 16 -14.97 -10.02 4.72
N ASP A 17 -14.45 -8.87 5.14
CA ASP A 17 -13.59 -8.02 4.32
C ASP A 17 -12.14 -8.48 4.43
N VAL A 18 -11.51 -8.65 3.27
CA VAL A 18 -10.10 -9.03 3.16
C VAL A 18 -9.24 -7.78 2.96
N SER A 19 -8.20 -7.65 3.76
CA SER A 19 -7.23 -6.55 3.68
C SER A 19 -5.82 -7.11 3.55
N ARG A 20 -5.15 -6.74 2.46
CA ARG A 20 -3.74 -7.06 2.22
C ARG A 20 -2.87 -5.90 2.69
N ILE A 21 -2.05 -6.18 3.69
CA ILE A 21 -1.15 -5.19 4.28
C ILE A 21 0.21 -5.30 3.59
N VAL A 22 0.64 -4.24 2.91
CA VAL A 22 1.98 -4.14 2.32
C VAL A 22 2.93 -3.59 3.38
N VAL A 23 3.87 -4.43 3.84
CA VAL A 23 4.78 -4.09 4.95
C VAL A 23 6.19 -3.76 4.49
N ALA A 24 6.62 -4.26 3.31
CA ALA A 24 7.92 -3.93 2.73
C ALA A 24 7.94 -4.08 1.20
N GLY A 25 9.01 -3.57 0.57
CA GLY A 25 9.25 -3.66 -0.88
C GLY A 25 8.83 -2.42 -1.67
N ILE A 26 8.29 -1.40 -1.01
CA ILE A 26 7.97 -0.10 -1.61
C ILE A 26 9.06 0.92 -1.23
N GLY A 27 9.54 1.66 -2.23
CA GLY A 27 10.52 2.73 -2.02
C GLY A 27 9.89 3.98 -1.37
N PRO A 28 10.70 5.00 -1.03
CA PRO A 28 10.19 6.24 -0.45
C PRO A 28 9.14 6.90 -1.34
N ILE A 29 7.99 7.25 -0.75
CA ILE A 29 6.92 7.97 -1.44
C ILE A 29 7.06 9.47 -1.14
N PRO A 30 7.04 10.35 -2.17
CA PRO A 30 7.08 11.79 -1.97
C PRO A 30 5.93 12.30 -1.10
N GLY A 31 6.24 13.21 -0.18
CA GLY A 31 5.27 13.85 0.72
C GLY A 31 5.71 13.78 2.19
N ALA A 32 5.49 14.88 2.92
CA ALA A 32 5.77 14.98 4.35
C ALA A 32 4.65 14.35 5.18
N THR A 33 3.42 14.37 4.68
CA THR A 33 2.24 13.79 5.35
C THR A 33 1.75 12.53 4.66
N VAL A 34 1.07 11.65 5.41
CA VAL A 34 0.40 10.46 4.83
C VAL A 34 -0.59 10.86 3.73
N ARG A 35 -1.26 12.01 3.88
CA ARG A 35 -2.20 12.54 2.88
C ARG A 35 -1.51 12.94 1.57
N GLU A 36 -0.33 13.54 1.64
CA GLU A 36 0.44 13.89 0.44
C GLU A 36 0.94 12.63 -0.27
N LYS A 37 1.43 11.64 0.49
CA LYS A 37 1.82 10.34 -0.05
C LYS A 37 0.64 9.63 -0.75
N ALA A 38 -0.55 9.67 -0.14
CA ALA A 38 -1.77 9.11 -0.74
C ALA A 38 -2.14 9.80 -2.06
N ARG A 39 -2.04 11.14 -2.11
CA ARG A 39 -2.26 11.90 -3.36
C ARG A 39 -1.24 11.53 -4.44
N TYR A 40 0.04 11.42 -4.09
CA TYR A 40 1.06 10.97 -5.03
C TYR A 40 0.75 9.58 -5.59
N LEU A 41 0.33 8.64 -4.74
CA LEU A 41 -0.07 7.30 -5.19
C LEU A 41 -1.28 7.35 -6.12
N GLN A 42 -2.27 8.19 -5.83
CA GLN A 42 -3.46 8.37 -6.67
C GLN A 42 -3.12 8.97 -8.04
N ASP A 43 -2.27 10.00 -8.08
CA ASP A 43 -2.01 10.78 -9.28
C ASP A 43 -0.92 10.15 -10.16
N GLU A 44 0.14 9.61 -9.55
CA GLU A 44 1.37 9.16 -10.23
C GLU A 44 1.72 7.68 -9.96
N GLY A 45 1.26 7.13 -8.83
CA GLY A 45 1.67 5.82 -8.31
C GLY A 45 0.65 4.68 -8.47
N ASP A 46 -0.40 4.86 -9.27
CA ASP A 46 -1.57 3.95 -9.33
C ASP A 46 -1.23 2.51 -9.78
N GLY A 47 -0.01 2.29 -10.29
CA GLY A 47 0.49 0.97 -10.65
C GLY A 47 0.47 -0.03 -9.49
N LEU A 48 0.74 0.41 -8.26
CA LEU A 48 0.72 -0.46 -7.08
C LEU A 48 -0.69 -0.98 -6.76
N ARG A 49 -1.68 -0.09 -6.75
CA ARG A 49 -3.09 -0.46 -6.56
C ARG A 49 -3.54 -1.42 -7.65
N ARG A 50 -3.26 -1.11 -8.93
CA ARG A 50 -3.63 -1.99 -10.05
C ARG A 50 -2.99 -3.37 -9.93
N LEU A 51 -1.71 -3.43 -9.56
CA LEU A 51 -1.01 -4.70 -9.37
C LEU A 51 -1.66 -5.55 -8.28
N LEU A 52 -2.04 -4.95 -7.14
CA LEU A 52 -2.47 -5.70 -5.95
C LEU A 52 -3.99 -5.88 -5.82
N LEU A 53 -4.80 -5.16 -6.58
CA LEU A 53 -6.28 -5.31 -6.62
C LEU A 53 -6.80 -5.93 -7.91
N SER A 54 -5.93 -6.25 -8.88
CA SER A 54 -6.33 -6.94 -10.10
C SER A 54 -5.79 -8.36 -10.13
N GLU A 55 -6.48 -9.24 -10.87
CA GLU A 55 -5.95 -10.55 -11.17
C GLU A 55 -4.56 -10.45 -11.86
N PRO A 56 -3.63 -11.37 -11.57
CA PRO A 56 -3.78 -12.59 -10.77
C PRO A 56 -3.48 -12.41 -9.29
N TYR A 57 -3.12 -11.21 -8.84
CA TYR A 57 -2.60 -11.01 -7.49
C TYR A 57 -3.67 -10.59 -6.50
N GLY A 58 -4.76 -9.95 -6.94
CA GLY A 58 -5.84 -9.52 -6.07
C GLY A 58 -7.22 -9.60 -6.69
N ASP A 59 -8.18 -9.12 -5.91
CA ASP A 59 -9.61 -9.07 -6.24
C ASP A 59 -10.11 -7.63 -5.98
N PRO A 60 -10.88 -6.99 -6.87
CA PRO A 60 -11.42 -5.65 -6.65
C PRO A 60 -12.30 -5.51 -5.40
N ALA A 61 -12.79 -6.60 -4.81
CA ALA A 61 -13.56 -6.61 -3.57
C ALA A 61 -12.70 -6.54 -2.29
N MET A 62 -11.36 -6.67 -2.39
CA MET A 62 -10.44 -6.55 -1.25
C MET A 62 -9.92 -5.11 -1.10
N SER A 63 -9.31 -4.81 0.05
CA SER A 63 -8.50 -3.59 0.24
C SER A 63 -7.00 -3.89 0.25
N VAL A 64 -6.21 -2.89 -0.13
CA VAL A 64 -4.75 -2.92 0.07
C VAL A 64 -4.35 -1.78 0.98
N ASP A 65 -3.71 -2.11 2.09
CA ASP A 65 -3.23 -1.14 3.07
C ASP A 65 -1.70 -1.05 3.01
N LEU A 66 -1.17 0.07 2.53
CA LEU A 66 0.26 0.31 2.49
C LEU A 66 0.73 0.98 3.77
N ILE A 67 1.63 0.31 4.51
CA ILE A 67 2.31 0.91 5.66
C ILE A 67 3.35 1.94 5.16
N VAL A 68 3.32 3.13 5.76
CA VAL A 68 4.23 4.23 5.45
C VAL A 68 4.74 4.92 6.72
N GLU A 69 5.85 5.62 6.60
CA GLU A 69 6.33 6.50 7.66
C GLU A 69 5.24 7.52 8.06
N PRO A 70 4.94 7.65 9.37
CA PRO A 70 3.93 8.58 9.85
C PRO A 70 4.35 10.04 9.61
N GLY A 71 3.36 10.91 9.41
CA GLY A 71 3.61 12.35 9.28
C GLY A 71 3.62 13.11 10.61
N HIS A 72 3.36 12.42 11.73
CA HIS A 72 3.26 13.01 13.07
C HIS A 72 4.19 12.29 14.05
N ALA A 73 4.91 13.02 14.89
CA ALA A 73 5.97 12.48 15.75
C ALA A 73 5.47 11.47 16.79
N GLU A 74 4.22 11.60 17.25
CA GLU A 74 3.61 10.67 18.22
C GLU A 74 2.93 9.45 17.57
N ALA A 75 2.77 9.43 16.25
CA ALA A 75 2.12 8.32 15.58
C ALA A 75 3.12 7.16 15.41
N GLN A 76 2.67 5.94 15.70
CA GLN A 76 3.52 4.74 15.57
C GLN A 76 3.63 4.25 14.12
N ALA A 77 2.63 4.54 13.28
CA ALA A 77 2.61 4.19 11.88
C ALA A 77 1.66 5.11 11.10
N GLY A 78 1.91 5.26 9.80
CA GLY A 78 0.92 5.73 8.83
C GLY A 78 0.48 4.56 7.94
N TYR A 79 -0.74 4.64 7.42
CA TYR A 79 -1.18 3.71 6.37
C TYR A 79 -2.05 4.41 5.35
N ILE A 80 -2.08 3.87 4.14
CA ILE A 80 -2.87 4.37 3.01
C ILE A 80 -3.67 3.20 2.46
N ILE A 81 -4.99 3.34 2.45
CA ILE A 81 -5.93 2.40 1.84
C ILE A 81 -6.00 2.71 0.35
N MET A 82 -5.91 1.69 -0.50
CA MET A 82 -6.05 1.78 -1.95
C MET A 82 -7.07 0.77 -2.48
#